data_AF-A0A1J0P8H0-F1
#
_entry.id   AF-A0A1J0P8H0-F1
#
_cell.length_a   1.000
_cell.length_b   1.000
_cell.length_c   1.000
_cell.angle_alpha   90.00
_cell.angle_beta   90.00
_cell.angle_gamma   90.00
#
_symmetry.space_group_name_H-M   'P 1'
#
loop_
_entity.id
_entity.type
_entity.pdbx_description
1 polymer ?
#
loop_
_entity_poly.entity_id
_entity_poly.type
_entity_poly.pdbx_seq_one_letter_code
_entity_poly.pdbx_strand_id
1 'polypeptide(L)'
;MLSFLHPRALPSSLLRVLGDVDGHGTDLSVFLFVADLLVLRDGGCLLMVLPPEHRWPSEGHRLDAIAAGDRASLPRLLLVPRTDLLDWAQPNPQAAPHGLWWRQDRRRPVTPRQHGAIPVHFIGADGNQLQSAQLSDWTYHRLLLTPDGMTQASFAAVPSPREPGGFRAQPLGTALLSPRLHQLPAVWYAADGAGFGQGDLPHLGLAHQYLTHYRLKSEYEDLLSRCALPVAVRSGLVDQFGNVPDAMAMSAREPLVLSTNTFMDLPAGADFEWKEIRAAPWPSTALPADAGSEHAPRCARARREHGRRPQ
;
A
#
# COMPACT_ATOMS: atom_id res chain seq x y z
N MET A 1 0.23 -2.25 2.26
CA MET A 1 0.67 -1.43 3.41
C MET A 1 1.18 -0.09 2.90
N LEU A 2 0.24 0.80 2.62
CA LEU A 2 0.48 2.10 1.97
C LEU A 2 0.86 3.19 2.98
N SER A 3 0.65 2.97 4.27
CA SER A 3 0.94 3.91 5.36
C SER A 3 2.41 4.35 5.48
N PHE A 4 3.37 3.54 5.00
CA PHE A 4 4.81 3.87 5.00
C PHE A 4 5.27 4.68 3.78
N LEU A 5 4.42 4.84 2.77
CA LEU A 5 4.75 5.66 1.61
C LEU A 5 4.44 7.10 1.95
N HIS A 6 5.45 7.87 2.37
CA HIS A 6 5.40 9.32 2.17
C HIS A 6 4.98 9.56 0.72
N PRO A 7 3.89 10.30 0.46
CA PRO A 7 3.37 10.43 -0.88
C PRO A 7 4.44 11.07 -1.78
N ARG A 8 5.16 10.24 -2.55
CA ARG A 8 6.20 10.73 -3.46
C ARG A 8 5.48 11.47 -4.58
N ALA A 9 5.62 12.79 -4.56
CA ALA A 9 5.13 13.73 -5.58
C ALA A 9 3.65 13.54 -5.95
N LEU A 10 2.75 13.81 -5.00
CA LEU A 10 1.32 13.91 -5.34
C LEU A 10 1.07 15.08 -6.29
N PRO A 11 0.11 14.94 -7.23
CA PRO A 11 -0.38 16.06 -8.02
C PRO A 11 -0.82 17.22 -7.12
N SER A 12 -0.59 18.46 -7.56
CA SER A 12 -0.93 19.67 -6.81
C SER A 12 -2.42 19.77 -6.46
N SER A 13 -3.30 19.17 -7.27
CA SER A 13 -4.73 19.04 -6.99
C SER A 13 -5.01 18.15 -5.77
N LEU A 14 -4.24 17.08 -5.58
CA LEU A 14 -4.41 16.12 -4.49
C LEU A 14 -3.76 16.64 -3.19
N LEU A 15 -2.64 17.37 -3.30
CA LEU A 15 -2.02 18.06 -2.17
C LEU A 15 -2.97 19.05 -1.47
N ARG A 16 -3.88 19.67 -2.23
CA ARG A 16 -4.90 20.61 -1.72
C ARG A 16 -6.04 19.94 -0.95
N VAL A 17 -6.19 18.62 -1.08
CA VAL A 17 -7.29 17.83 -0.48
C VAL A 17 -6.72 16.68 0.34
N LEU A 18 -5.49 16.82 0.84
CA LEU A 18 -4.86 15.82 1.70
C LEU A 18 -5.59 15.66 3.03
N GLY A 19 -6.13 16.75 3.55
CA GLY A 19 -7.05 16.75 4.67
C GLY A 19 -8.50 16.76 4.16
N ASP A 20 -9.35 16.02 4.86
CA ASP A 20 -10.78 15.88 4.56
C ASP A 20 -11.09 15.08 3.28
N VAL A 21 -10.45 13.92 3.12
CA VAL A 21 -10.69 13.06 1.94
C VAL A 21 -12.07 12.41 1.92
N ASP A 22 -12.69 12.26 3.08
CA ASP A 22 -13.98 11.60 3.28
C ASP A 22 -15.15 12.58 3.50
N GLY A 23 -14.89 13.89 3.53
CA GLY A 23 -15.88 14.92 3.88
C GLY A 23 -16.15 15.05 5.39
N HIS A 24 -15.35 14.39 6.23
CA HIS A 24 -15.44 14.43 7.69
C HIS A 24 -14.14 14.85 8.39
N GLY A 25 -13.17 15.37 7.65
CA GLY A 25 -11.90 15.89 8.17
C GLY A 25 -10.79 14.85 8.27
N THR A 26 -10.97 13.65 7.70
CA THR A 26 -9.94 12.60 7.77
C THR A 26 -8.81 12.90 6.77
N ASP A 27 -7.57 12.87 7.25
CA ASP A 27 -6.39 12.95 6.38
C ASP A 27 -6.21 11.67 5.56
N LEU A 28 -5.70 11.79 4.33
CA LEU A 28 -5.44 10.65 3.44
C LEU A 28 -4.56 9.58 4.10
N SER A 29 -3.52 9.99 4.82
CA SER A 29 -2.62 9.05 5.51
C SER A 29 -3.34 8.25 6.60
N VAL A 30 -4.23 8.90 7.36
CA VAL A 30 -5.05 8.24 8.38
C VAL A 30 -6.05 7.30 7.70
N PHE A 31 -6.69 7.75 6.63
CA PHE A 31 -7.62 6.92 5.84
C PHE A 31 -6.94 5.63 5.34
N LEU A 32 -5.77 5.74 4.72
CA LEU A 32 -5.01 4.58 4.22
C LEU A 32 -4.46 3.69 5.34
N PHE A 33 -4.11 4.27 6.49
CA PHE A 33 -3.72 3.51 7.66
C PHE A 33 -4.88 2.67 8.20
N VAL A 34 -6.10 3.23 8.29
CA VAL A 34 -7.29 2.46 8.70
C VAL A 34 -7.60 1.37 7.67
N ALA A 35 -7.44 1.65 6.37
CA ALA A 35 -7.59 0.63 5.33
C ALA A 35 -6.59 -0.52 5.51
N ASP A 36 -5.30 -0.23 5.78
CA ASP A 36 -4.30 -1.25 6.09
C ASP A 36 -4.72 -2.11 7.30
N LEU A 37 -5.23 -1.49 8.38
CA LEU A 37 -5.72 -2.22 9.56
C LEU A 37 -6.90 -3.15 9.24
N LEU A 38 -7.85 -2.69 8.42
CA LEU A 38 -8.98 -3.51 7.99
C LEU A 38 -8.53 -4.68 7.11
N VAL A 39 -7.54 -4.48 6.24
CA VAL A 39 -6.97 -5.58 5.44
C VAL A 39 -6.31 -6.63 6.34
N LEU A 40 -5.53 -6.20 7.34
CA LEU A 40 -4.91 -7.15 8.27
C LEU A 40 -5.92 -7.92 9.11
N ARG A 41 -7.00 -7.25 9.52
CA ARG A 41 -8.04 -7.81 10.37
C ARG A 41 -9.00 -8.70 9.58
N ASP A 42 -9.50 -8.25 8.44
CA ASP A 42 -10.63 -8.87 7.72
C ASP A 42 -10.24 -9.49 6.37
N GLY A 43 -8.95 -9.47 6.02
CA GLY A 43 -8.42 -9.97 4.74
C GLY A 43 -8.62 -9.02 3.56
N GLY A 44 -9.47 -8.00 3.70
CA GLY A 44 -9.69 -6.98 2.69
C GLY A 44 -10.74 -5.95 3.09
N CYS A 45 -10.79 -4.85 2.37
CA CYS A 45 -11.84 -3.83 2.50
C CYS A 45 -12.13 -3.16 1.16
N LEU A 46 -13.29 -2.52 1.05
CA LEU A 46 -13.68 -1.80 -0.15
C LEU A 46 -13.31 -0.31 -0.02
N LEU A 47 -12.55 0.19 -0.98
CA LEU A 47 -12.26 1.61 -1.17
C LEU A 47 -13.11 2.13 -2.32
N MET A 48 -13.79 3.26 -2.14
CA MET A 48 -14.69 3.80 -3.15
C MET A 48 -14.63 5.32 -3.22
N VAL A 49 -14.82 5.88 -4.41
CA VAL A 49 -15.05 7.32 -4.60
C VAL A 49 -16.54 7.57 -4.76
N LEU A 50 -17.15 8.24 -3.80
CA LEU A 50 -18.53 8.69 -3.91
C LEU A 50 -18.61 9.98 -4.74
N PRO A 51 -19.65 10.13 -5.59
CA PRO A 51 -19.90 11.38 -6.27
C PRO A 51 -20.24 12.50 -5.27
N PRO A 52 -20.12 13.78 -5.67
CA PRO A 52 -20.59 14.90 -4.88
C PRO A 52 -22.05 14.74 -4.45
N GLU A 53 -22.35 15.16 -3.23
CA GLU A 53 -23.73 15.22 -2.70
C GLU A 53 -24.49 16.40 -3.31
N HIS A 54 -23.83 17.55 -3.42
CA HIS A 54 -24.42 18.75 -4.00
C HIS A 54 -24.22 18.78 -5.51
N ARG A 55 -25.31 19.09 -6.23
CA ARG A 55 -25.29 19.38 -7.66
C ARG A 55 -25.52 20.86 -7.87
N TRP A 56 -24.70 21.46 -8.71
CA TRP A 56 -24.80 22.87 -9.04
C TRP A 56 -25.37 23.06 -10.45
N PRO A 57 -26.14 24.14 -10.68
CA PRO A 57 -26.72 24.43 -12.00
C PRO A 57 -25.65 24.66 -13.07
N SER A 58 -24.47 25.15 -12.67
CA SER A 58 -23.33 25.34 -13.55
C SER A 58 -22.02 25.09 -12.82
N GLU A 59 -20.96 24.86 -13.60
CA GLU A 59 -19.61 24.65 -13.08
C GLU A 59 -19.08 25.89 -12.33
N GLY A 60 -19.45 27.10 -12.76
CA GLY A 60 -19.09 28.33 -12.06
C GLY A 60 -19.61 28.35 -10.63
N HIS A 61 -20.90 28.06 -10.43
CA HIS A 61 -21.48 27.97 -9.08
C HIS A 61 -20.84 26.88 -8.23
N ARG A 62 -20.44 25.74 -8.85
CA ARG A 62 -19.72 24.67 -8.15
C ARG A 62 -18.36 25.16 -7.64
N LEU A 63 -17.61 25.86 -8.49
CA LEU A 63 -16.30 26.40 -8.12
C LEU A 63 -16.40 27.49 -7.06
N ASP A 64 -17.41 28.37 -7.15
CA ASP A 64 -17.68 29.39 -6.14
C ASP A 64 -18.05 28.76 -4.79
N ALA A 65 -18.86 27.70 -4.80
CA ALA A 65 -19.20 26.95 -3.59
C ALA A 65 -17.97 26.27 -2.97
N ILE A 66 -17.11 25.66 -3.78
CA ILE A 66 -15.85 25.06 -3.31
C ILE A 66 -14.91 26.14 -2.75
N ALA A 67 -14.84 27.30 -3.39
CA ALA A 67 -14.07 28.45 -2.89
C ALA A 67 -14.63 28.97 -1.56
N ALA A 68 -15.95 28.92 -1.38
CA ALA A 68 -16.64 29.21 -0.12
C ALA A 68 -16.50 28.09 0.94
N GLY A 69 -15.86 26.97 0.60
CA GLY A 69 -15.60 25.86 1.50
C GLY A 69 -16.65 24.74 1.50
N ASP A 70 -17.56 24.69 0.52
CA ASP A 70 -18.51 23.58 0.40
C ASP A 70 -17.82 22.28 -0.02
N ARG A 71 -17.61 21.40 0.96
CA ARG A 71 -16.99 20.09 0.78
C ARG A 71 -17.94 19.05 0.19
N ALA A 72 -19.25 19.22 0.31
CA ALA A 72 -20.23 18.30 -0.28
C ALA A 72 -20.28 18.38 -1.82
N SER A 73 -19.66 19.42 -2.38
CA SER A 73 -19.43 19.62 -3.82
C SER A 73 -18.22 18.85 -4.37
N LEU A 74 -17.41 18.22 -3.52
CA LEU A 74 -16.26 17.42 -3.91
C LEU A 74 -16.60 15.92 -3.86
N PRO A 75 -15.98 15.11 -4.73
CA PRO A 75 -16.01 13.66 -4.57
C PRO A 75 -15.28 13.27 -3.28
N ARG A 76 -15.72 12.20 -2.63
CA ARG A 76 -15.20 11.77 -1.31
C ARG A 76 -14.80 10.32 -1.33
N LEU A 77 -13.75 9.98 -0.60
CA LEU A 77 -13.34 8.61 -0.37
C LEU A 77 -14.22 7.99 0.72
N LEU A 78 -14.72 6.81 0.44
CA LEU A 78 -15.42 5.96 1.38
C LEU A 78 -14.62 4.68 1.61
N LEU A 79 -14.42 4.35 2.88
CA LEU A 79 -13.86 3.08 3.33
C LEU A 79 -15.00 2.23 3.88
N VAL A 80 -15.25 1.08 3.25
CA VAL A 80 -16.27 0.13 3.70
C VAL A 80 -15.60 -1.14 4.22
N PRO A 81 -15.74 -1.46 5.52
CA PRO A 81 -15.27 -2.73 6.08
C PRO A 81 -15.93 -3.92 5.39
N ARG A 82 -15.22 -5.06 5.33
CA ARG A 82 -15.75 -6.30 4.76
C ARG A 82 -17.08 -6.72 5.40
N THR A 83 -17.25 -6.48 6.70
CA THR A 83 -18.47 -6.81 7.45
C THR A 83 -19.70 -5.99 7.05
N ASP A 84 -19.48 -4.85 6.41
CA ASP A 84 -20.55 -3.92 6.02
C ASP A 84 -20.79 -3.89 4.51
N LEU A 85 -19.95 -4.59 3.73
CA LEU A 85 -20.22 -4.94 2.34
C LEU A 85 -21.16 -6.14 2.32
N LEU A 86 -22.41 -5.92 1.91
CA LEU A 86 -23.49 -6.90 2.07
C LEU A 86 -23.63 -7.82 0.87
N ASP A 87 -23.53 -7.25 -0.34
CA ASP A 87 -23.72 -7.98 -1.57
C ASP A 87 -23.01 -7.26 -2.73
N TRP A 88 -22.60 -8.02 -3.74
CA TRP A 88 -22.02 -7.48 -4.96
C TRP A 88 -22.31 -8.37 -6.16
N ALA A 89 -22.52 -7.73 -7.31
CA ALA A 89 -22.76 -8.41 -8.56
C ALA A 89 -21.56 -8.23 -9.48
N GLN A 90 -20.99 -9.35 -9.92
CA GLN A 90 -19.90 -9.40 -10.90
C GLN A 90 -20.34 -10.21 -12.11
N PRO A 91 -20.03 -9.76 -13.35
CA PRO A 91 -20.36 -10.53 -14.54
C PRO A 91 -19.50 -11.79 -14.66
N ASN A 92 -18.27 -11.76 -14.12
CA ASN A 92 -17.41 -12.92 -13.94
C ASN A 92 -16.46 -12.70 -12.74
N PRO A 93 -15.82 -13.74 -12.19
CA PRO A 93 -15.00 -13.64 -10.97
C PRO A 93 -13.79 -12.70 -11.05
N GLN A 94 -13.29 -12.41 -12.25
CA GLN A 94 -12.14 -11.52 -12.46
C GLN A 94 -12.53 -10.11 -12.90
N ALA A 95 -13.81 -9.87 -13.20
CA ALA A 95 -14.31 -8.60 -13.67
C ALA A 95 -14.61 -7.66 -12.49
N ALA A 96 -14.56 -6.36 -12.79
CA ALA A 96 -15.03 -5.35 -11.86
C ALA A 96 -16.51 -5.55 -11.53
N PRO A 97 -16.94 -5.24 -10.29
CA PRO A 97 -18.35 -5.30 -9.92
C PRO A 97 -19.16 -4.28 -10.73
N HIS A 98 -20.39 -4.66 -11.07
CA HIS A 98 -21.37 -3.77 -11.70
C HIS A 98 -22.50 -3.38 -10.75
N GLY A 99 -22.62 -4.04 -9.59
CA GLY A 99 -23.53 -3.67 -8.52
C GLY A 99 -22.93 -3.91 -7.15
N LEU A 100 -23.20 -3.03 -6.20
CA LEU A 100 -22.70 -3.11 -4.82
C LEU A 100 -23.80 -2.70 -3.84
N TRP A 101 -23.89 -3.44 -2.74
CA TRP A 101 -24.69 -3.10 -1.57
C TRP A 101 -23.80 -3.02 -0.35
N TRP A 102 -23.91 -1.93 0.40
CA TRP A 102 -23.24 -1.79 1.68
C TRP A 102 -24.16 -1.11 2.69
N ARG A 103 -23.78 -1.19 3.96
CA ARG A 103 -24.46 -0.47 5.04
C ARG A 103 -23.52 0.52 5.72
N GLN A 104 -24.10 1.56 6.29
CA GLN A 104 -23.42 2.56 7.10
C GLN A 104 -24.19 2.76 8.40
N ASP A 105 -23.49 2.66 9.54
CA ASP A 105 -24.10 2.89 10.85
C ASP A 105 -24.40 4.38 11.01
N ARG A 106 -25.68 4.73 11.18
CA ARG A 106 -26.12 6.13 11.35
C ARG A 106 -25.65 6.71 12.68
N ARG A 107 -25.39 5.86 13.67
CA ARG A 107 -25.00 6.24 15.02
C ARG A 107 -23.52 6.61 15.11
N ARG A 108 -22.75 6.32 14.04
CA ARG A 108 -21.31 6.60 13.91
C ARG A 108 -20.54 6.22 15.18
N PRO A 109 -20.59 4.94 15.59
CA PRO A 109 -19.92 4.51 16.80
C PRO A 109 -18.42 4.79 16.67
N VAL A 110 -17.86 5.49 17.65
CA VAL A 110 -16.42 5.56 17.83
C VAL A 110 -15.99 4.22 18.39
N THR A 111 -15.20 3.46 17.62
CA THR A 111 -14.77 2.12 18.04
C THR A 111 -14.03 2.22 19.38
N PRO A 112 -14.50 1.57 20.44
CA PRO A 112 -13.90 1.70 21.76
C PRO A 112 -12.61 0.89 21.85
N ARG A 113 -11.66 1.42 22.63
CA ARG A 113 -10.43 0.75 23.02
C ARG A 113 -10.73 -0.39 24.00
N GLN A 114 -10.91 -1.63 23.53
CA GLN A 114 -10.27 -2.83 24.10
C GLN A 114 -10.62 -4.12 23.33
N HIS A 115 -9.64 -5.02 23.33
CA HIS A 115 -9.48 -6.19 22.47
C HIS A 115 -9.39 -7.42 23.39
N GLY A 116 -10.26 -8.43 23.22
CA GLY A 116 -10.30 -9.64 24.05
C GLY A 116 -11.68 -9.94 24.64
N ALA A 117 -11.74 -10.71 25.74
CA ALA A 117 -12.98 -11.22 26.37
C ALA A 117 -13.82 -10.16 27.13
N ILE A 118 -13.70 -8.87 26.79
CA ILE A 118 -14.33 -7.74 27.49
C ILE A 118 -15.43 -7.17 26.60
N PRO A 119 -16.64 -6.87 27.13
CA PRO A 119 -17.75 -6.35 26.34
C PRO A 119 -17.35 -5.11 25.53
N VAL A 120 -17.56 -5.18 24.21
CA VAL A 120 -17.29 -4.07 23.28
C VAL A 120 -18.40 -3.04 23.44
N HIS A 121 -18.15 -2.02 24.25
CA HIS A 121 -19.11 -0.95 24.52
C HIS A 121 -19.08 0.11 23.41
N PHE A 122 -19.81 -0.06 22.31
CA PHE A 122 -19.88 0.99 21.27
C PHE A 122 -20.21 2.35 21.89
N ILE A 123 -19.41 3.39 21.63
CA ILE A 123 -19.67 4.73 22.14
C ILE A 123 -20.15 5.57 20.97
N GLY A 124 -21.30 6.21 21.10
CA GLY A 124 -21.82 7.12 20.09
C GLY A 124 -21.00 8.40 20.01
N ALA A 125 -21.21 9.19 18.96
CA ALA A 125 -20.56 10.50 18.83
C ALA A 125 -20.78 11.39 20.08
N ASP A 126 -21.90 11.21 20.77
CA ASP A 126 -22.28 11.96 21.98
C ASP A 126 -21.60 11.46 23.27
N GLY A 127 -20.69 10.48 23.18
CA GLY A 127 -19.99 9.90 24.33
C GLY A 127 -20.81 8.87 25.13
N ASN A 128 -22.06 8.64 24.76
CA ASN A 128 -22.94 7.67 25.40
C ASN A 128 -22.73 6.24 24.86
N GLN A 129 -22.91 5.25 25.73
CA GLN A 129 -22.86 3.86 25.33
C GLN A 129 -24.06 3.50 24.43
N LEU A 130 -23.76 2.99 23.24
CA LEU A 130 -24.72 2.49 22.29
C LEU A 130 -25.05 1.02 22.59
N GLN A 131 -26.32 0.67 22.42
CA GLN A 131 -26.77 -0.71 22.40
C GLN A 131 -26.39 -1.40 21.07
N SER A 132 -26.55 -2.72 21.04
CA SER A 132 -26.39 -3.51 19.81
C SER A 132 -27.22 -2.92 18.66
N ALA A 133 -26.59 -2.81 17.49
CA ALA A 133 -27.22 -2.22 16.31
C ALA A 133 -28.49 -2.98 15.90
N GLN A 134 -29.59 -2.26 15.74
CA GLN A 134 -30.80 -2.79 15.10
C GLN A 134 -30.79 -2.49 13.60
N LEU A 135 -31.58 -3.21 12.80
CA LEU A 135 -31.65 -3.00 11.35
C LEU A 135 -32.00 -1.55 10.98
N SER A 136 -32.84 -0.88 11.78
CA SER A 136 -33.23 0.52 11.59
C SER A 136 -32.11 1.54 11.85
N ASP A 137 -31.04 1.13 12.54
CA ASP A 137 -29.90 2.00 12.84
C ASP A 137 -28.95 2.16 11.65
N TRP A 138 -29.14 1.35 10.60
CA TRP A 138 -28.30 1.34 9.41
C TRP A 138 -28.95 2.09 8.26
N THR A 139 -28.12 2.82 7.52
CA THR A 139 -28.45 3.23 6.15
C THR A 139 -27.88 2.20 5.19
N TYR A 140 -28.71 1.69 4.30
CA TYR A 140 -28.30 0.76 3.26
C TYR A 140 -28.13 1.53 1.97
N HIS A 141 -27.02 1.32 1.29
CA HIS A 141 -26.69 2.00 0.05
C HIS A 141 -26.52 0.98 -1.06
N ARG A 142 -26.89 1.41 -2.27
CA ARG A 142 -26.73 0.63 -3.49
C ARG A 142 -26.07 1.48 -4.56
N LEU A 143 -25.06 0.92 -5.20
CA LEU A 143 -24.55 1.40 -6.47
C LEU A 143 -24.83 0.36 -7.54
N LEU A 144 -25.32 0.81 -8.69
CA LEU A 144 -25.62 -0.06 -9.82
C LEU A 144 -25.24 0.64 -11.13
N LEU A 145 -24.43 -0.02 -11.94
CA LEU A 145 -24.18 0.38 -13.32
C LEU A 145 -25.38 0.02 -14.18
N THR A 146 -25.86 1.02 -14.92
CA THR A 146 -26.92 0.92 -15.91
C THR A 146 -26.39 1.40 -17.25
N PRO A 147 -27.08 1.13 -18.37
CA PRO A 147 -26.68 1.67 -19.68
C PRO A 147 -26.53 3.20 -19.68
N ASP A 148 -27.35 3.89 -18.88
CA ASP A 148 -27.37 5.35 -18.77
C ASP A 148 -26.28 5.92 -17.84
N GLY A 149 -25.55 5.05 -17.13
CA GLY A 149 -24.49 5.40 -16.19
C GLY A 149 -24.66 4.76 -14.81
N MET A 150 -24.00 5.33 -13.81
CA MET A 150 -24.02 4.81 -12.44
C MET A 150 -25.19 5.41 -11.65
N THR A 151 -26.01 4.54 -11.06
CA THR A 151 -27.10 4.93 -10.17
C THR A 151 -26.74 4.66 -8.72
N GLN A 152 -26.97 5.65 -7.85
CA GLN A 152 -26.80 5.54 -6.41
C GLN A 152 -28.15 5.70 -5.73
N ALA A 153 -28.50 4.77 -4.84
CA ALA A 153 -29.71 4.85 -4.04
C ALA A 153 -29.40 4.52 -2.57
N SER A 154 -30.18 5.12 -1.67
CA SER A 154 -30.08 4.90 -0.24
C SER A 154 -31.41 4.41 0.29
N PHE A 155 -31.40 3.55 1.31
CA PHE A 155 -32.58 2.92 1.88
C PHE A 155 -32.46 2.86 3.41
N ALA A 156 -33.60 2.98 4.08
CA ALA A 156 -33.75 2.65 5.50
C ALA A 156 -34.55 1.36 5.64
N ALA A 157 -34.21 0.55 6.65
CA ALA A 157 -35.05 -0.57 7.06
C ALA A 157 -36.17 -0.06 7.98
N VAL A 158 -37.41 -0.17 7.53
CA VAL A 158 -38.60 0.25 8.30
C VAL A 158 -39.37 -0.99 8.75
N PRO A 159 -39.71 -1.12 10.04
CA PRO A 159 -40.53 -2.21 10.52
C PRO A 159 -41.84 -2.32 9.73
N SER A 160 -42.12 -3.49 9.18
CA SER A 160 -43.31 -3.79 8.41
C SER A 160 -43.79 -5.21 8.75
N PRO A 161 -44.95 -5.37 9.41
CA PRO A 161 -45.47 -6.70 9.78
C PRO A 161 -45.96 -7.50 8.56
N ARG A 162 -45.99 -6.91 7.36
CA ARG A 162 -46.44 -7.56 6.12
C ARG A 162 -45.30 -8.26 5.37
N GLU A 163 -44.05 -7.91 5.66
CA GLU A 163 -42.89 -8.52 5.01
C GLU A 163 -42.43 -9.75 5.82
N PRO A 164 -41.98 -10.83 5.17
CA PRO A 164 -41.54 -12.05 5.86
C PRO A 164 -40.36 -11.81 6.81
N GLY A 165 -39.54 -10.79 6.55
CA GLY A 165 -38.44 -10.38 7.42
C GLY A 165 -38.83 -9.36 8.50
N GLY A 166 -40.09 -8.95 8.59
CA GLY A 166 -40.55 -7.92 9.53
C GLY A 166 -40.08 -6.49 9.21
N PHE A 167 -39.33 -6.30 8.12
CA PHE A 167 -38.82 -5.02 7.67
C PHE A 167 -39.04 -4.84 6.16
N ARG A 168 -39.30 -3.59 5.76
CA ARG A 168 -39.38 -3.15 4.37
C ARG A 168 -38.26 -2.15 4.10
N ALA A 169 -37.62 -2.24 2.94
CA ALA A 169 -36.71 -1.20 2.47
C ALA A 169 -37.51 0.04 2.02
N GLN A 170 -37.28 1.17 2.68
CA GLN A 170 -37.82 2.47 2.30
C GLN A 170 -36.72 3.32 1.63
N PRO A 171 -36.90 3.77 0.38
CA PRO A 171 -35.95 4.68 -0.28
C PRO A 171 -35.80 5.98 0.50
N LEU A 172 -34.55 6.40 0.72
CA LEU A 172 -34.18 7.67 1.32
C LEU A 172 -33.85 8.66 0.20
N GLY A 173 -34.87 9.37 -0.26
CA GLY A 173 -34.75 10.36 -1.32
C GLY A 173 -34.72 9.76 -2.72
N THR A 174 -34.31 10.60 -3.68
CA THR A 174 -34.25 10.24 -5.10
C THR A 174 -32.92 9.58 -5.44
N ALA A 175 -32.95 8.52 -6.25
CA ALA A 175 -31.73 7.91 -6.74
C ALA A 175 -30.91 8.91 -7.60
N LEU A 176 -29.61 9.00 -7.33
CA LEU A 176 -28.69 9.88 -8.04
C LEU A 176 -28.13 9.15 -9.25
N LEU A 177 -28.41 9.66 -10.45
CA LEU A 177 -27.79 9.19 -11.69
C LEU A 177 -26.55 10.03 -12.01
N SER A 178 -25.40 9.38 -12.09
CA SER A 178 -24.15 9.98 -12.55
C SER A 178 -23.90 9.52 -13.99
N PRO A 179 -24.29 10.33 -15.00
CA PRO A 179 -24.11 9.96 -16.39
C PRO A 179 -22.61 9.88 -16.71
N ARG A 180 -22.24 9.02 -17.68
CA ARG A 180 -20.87 8.78 -18.16
C ARG A 180 -19.96 7.96 -17.24
N LEU A 181 -20.41 7.57 -16.05
CA LEU A 181 -19.71 6.57 -15.24
C LEU A 181 -20.12 5.17 -15.68
N HIS A 182 -19.26 4.54 -16.49
CA HIS A 182 -19.46 3.18 -17.03
C HIS A 182 -18.72 2.09 -16.24
N GLN A 183 -18.02 2.47 -15.18
CA GLN A 183 -17.37 1.58 -14.24
C GLN A 183 -17.62 2.09 -12.82
N LEU A 184 -17.84 1.18 -11.87
CA LEU A 184 -17.95 1.58 -10.48
C LEU A 184 -16.60 2.10 -9.99
N PRO A 185 -16.54 3.29 -9.37
CA PRO A 185 -15.31 3.86 -8.83
C PRO A 185 -14.95 3.19 -7.50
N ALA A 186 -14.82 1.87 -7.51
CA ALA A 186 -14.67 1.04 -6.34
C ALA A 186 -13.55 0.02 -6.56
N VAL A 187 -12.68 -0.14 -5.57
CA VAL A 187 -11.52 -1.03 -5.60
C VAL A 187 -11.54 -1.89 -4.35
N TRP A 188 -11.39 -3.20 -4.55
CA TRP A 188 -11.12 -4.11 -3.46
C TRP A 188 -9.66 -3.99 -3.05
N TYR A 189 -9.41 -3.57 -1.81
CA TYR A 189 -8.08 -3.45 -1.26
C TYR A 189 -7.78 -4.67 -0.40
N ALA A 190 -6.75 -5.42 -0.78
CA ALA A 190 -6.29 -6.63 -0.12
C ALA A 190 -4.75 -6.71 -0.15
N ALA A 191 -4.16 -7.52 0.73
CA ALA A 191 -2.71 -7.60 0.89
C ALA A 191 -2.01 -8.54 -0.11
N ASP A 192 -2.74 -9.52 -0.62
CA ASP A 192 -2.28 -10.68 -1.39
C ASP A 192 -2.66 -10.61 -2.88
N GLY A 193 -3.27 -9.51 -3.31
CA GLY A 193 -3.79 -9.37 -4.68
C GLY A 193 -5.05 -10.20 -4.93
N ALA A 194 -5.76 -10.63 -3.88
CA ALA A 194 -7.00 -11.37 -4.01
C ALA A 194 -8.06 -10.63 -4.84
N GLY A 195 -8.90 -11.41 -5.52
CA GLY A 195 -10.02 -10.89 -6.30
C GLY A 195 -11.07 -10.17 -5.43
N PHE A 196 -12.01 -9.49 -6.07
CA PHE A 196 -13.03 -8.73 -5.35
C PHE A 196 -13.81 -9.60 -4.35
N GLY A 197 -13.92 -9.16 -3.09
CA GLY A 197 -14.59 -9.91 -2.03
C GLY A 197 -13.86 -11.19 -1.59
N GLN A 198 -12.70 -11.49 -2.16
CA GLN A 198 -11.80 -12.54 -1.69
C GLN A 198 -10.84 -11.98 -0.64
N GLY A 199 -10.18 -12.85 0.09
CA GLY A 199 -9.25 -12.47 1.15
C GLY A 199 -9.22 -13.55 2.22
N ASP A 200 -8.02 -13.79 2.73
CA ASP A 200 -7.80 -14.79 3.75
C ASP A 200 -8.52 -14.46 5.07
N LEU A 201 -8.77 -15.49 5.87
CA LEU A 201 -9.35 -15.39 7.21
C LEU A 201 -8.55 -14.39 8.09
N PRO A 202 -9.22 -13.78 9.08
CA PRO A 202 -8.58 -12.87 10.03
C PRO A 202 -7.27 -13.47 10.57
N HIS A 203 -6.18 -12.69 10.52
CA HIS A 203 -4.83 -13.05 10.97
C HIS A 203 -4.05 -14.08 10.14
N LEU A 204 -4.67 -14.81 9.19
CA LEU A 204 -3.92 -15.69 8.27
C LEU A 204 -3.09 -14.85 7.29
N GLY A 205 -3.65 -13.74 6.80
CA GLY A 205 -2.91 -12.78 5.97
C GLY A 205 -1.69 -12.19 6.70
N LEU A 206 -1.80 -11.92 8.00
CA LEU A 206 -0.66 -11.51 8.83
C LEU A 206 0.39 -12.61 8.90
N ALA A 207 0.00 -13.85 9.18
CA ALA A 207 0.93 -14.98 9.21
C ALA A 207 1.64 -15.18 7.86
N HIS A 208 0.90 -15.03 6.75
CA HIS A 208 1.46 -15.11 5.40
C HIS A 208 2.45 -13.97 5.13
N GLN A 209 2.12 -12.73 5.51
CA GLN A 209 3.03 -11.59 5.42
C GLN A 209 4.30 -11.81 6.25
N TYR A 210 4.18 -12.31 7.48
CA TYR A 210 5.33 -12.64 8.32
C TYR A 210 6.21 -13.71 7.65
N LEU A 211 5.62 -14.77 7.12
CA LEU A 211 6.36 -15.82 6.41
C LEU A 211 7.08 -15.28 5.17
N THR A 212 6.39 -14.48 4.36
CA THR A 212 6.97 -13.84 3.18
C THR A 212 8.10 -12.89 3.56
N HIS A 213 7.93 -12.10 4.61
CA HIS A 213 8.99 -11.25 5.13
C HIS A 213 10.22 -12.05 5.59
N TYR A 214 10.04 -13.14 6.33
CA TYR A 214 11.16 -14.00 6.74
C TYR A 214 11.85 -14.68 5.56
N ARG A 215 11.11 -15.11 4.54
CA ARG A 215 11.68 -15.65 3.30
C ARG A 215 12.53 -14.61 2.58
N LEU A 216 11.98 -13.42 2.34
CA LEU A 216 12.69 -12.32 1.68
C LEU A 216 13.92 -11.88 2.47
N LYS A 217 13.82 -11.81 3.80
CA LYS A 217 14.96 -11.50 4.66
C LYS A 217 16.04 -12.58 4.57
N SER A 218 15.65 -13.86 4.61
CA SER A 218 16.60 -14.97 4.49
C SER A 218 17.28 -15.01 3.12
N GLU A 219 16.53 -14.81 2.05
CA GLU A 219 17.08 -14.70 0.68
C GLU A 219 18.01 -13.50 0.56
N TYR A 220 17.65 -12.37 1.17
CA TYR A 220 18.50 -11.17 1.20
C TYR A 220 19.79 -11.40 1.99
N GLU A 221 19.73 -12.03 3.15
CA GLU A 221 20.92 -12.37 3.96
C GLU A 221 21.82 -13.39 3.24
N ASP A 222 21.24 -14.38 2.55
CA ASP A 222 21.98 -15.33 1.71
C ASP A 222 22.63 -14.62 0.50
N LEU A 223 21.91 -13.72 -0.17
CA LEU A 223 22.47 -12.89 -1.24
C LEU A 223 23.60 -11.99 -0.74
N LEU A 224 23.44 -11.32 0.40
CA LEU A 224 24.51 -10.53 1.01
C LEU A 224 25.72 -11.38 1.34
N SER A 225 25.52 -12.55 1.94
CA SER A 225 26.59 -13.50 2.25
C SER A 225 27.33 -13.93 0.98
N ARG A 226 26.60 -14.29 -0.08
CA ARG A 226 27.18 -14.69 -1.36
C ARG A 226 27.91 -13.56 -2.08
N CYS A 227 27.41 -12.33 -2.00
CA CYS A 227 28.09 -11.15 -2.54
C CYS A 227 29.35 -10.79 -1.73
N ALA A 228 29.41 -11.18 -0.45
CA ALA A 228 30.59 -11.00 0.40
C ALA A 228 31.62 -12.13 0.24
N LEU A 229 31.24 -13.26 -0.37
CA LEU A 229 32.20 -14.33 -0.68
C LEU A 229 33.12 -13.90 -1.82
N PRO A 230 34.44 -14.10 -1.68
CA PRO A 230 35.36 -13.79 -2.76
C PRO A 230 35.05 -14.67 -3.97
N VAL A 231 34.87 -14.05 -5.13
CA VAL A 231 34.77 -14.78 -6.40
C VAL A 231 36.08 -15.50 -6.63
N ALA A 232 36.03 -16.81 -6.86
CA ALA A 232 37.22 -17.58 -7.14
C ALA A 232 37.80 -17.18 -8.50
N VAL A 233 39.05 -16.71 -8.47
CA VAL A 233 39.82 -16.31 -9.66
C VAL A 233 40.77 -17.44 -10.01
N ARG A 234 40.77 -17.85 -11.28
CA ARG A 234 41.71 -18.85 -11.81
C ARG A 234 42.66 -18.15 -12.76
N SER A 235 43.95 -18.23 -12.49
CA SER A 235 44.99 -17.71 -13.38
C SER A 235 45.64 -18.85 -14.15
N GLY A 236 45.86 -18.66 -15.45
CA GLY A 236 46.64 -19.60 -16.27
C GLY A 236 45.80 -20.70 -16.92
N LEU A 237 44.51 -20.46 -17.17
CA LEU A 237 43.72 -21.37 -17.99
C LEU A 237 44.20 -21.27 -19.44
N VAL A 238 44.80 -22.35 -19.92
CA VAL A 238 45.14 -22.57 -21.32
C VAL A 238 43.98 -23.37 -21.91
N ASP A 239 43.54 -23.08 -23.14
CA ASP A 239 42.49 -23.89 -23.78
C ASP A 239 42.95 -25.37 -23.88
N GLN A 240 42.00 -26.28 -24.16
CA GLN A 240 42.28 -27.71 -24.36
C GLN A 240 43.28 -28.02 -25.50
N PHE A 241 43.76 -26.99 -26.21
CA PHE A 241 44.71 -27.04 -27.32
C PHE A 241 46.02 -26.27 -27.06
N GLY A 242 46.26 -25.76 -25.84
CA GLY A 242 47.53 -25.11 -25.51
C GLY A 242 47.61 -23.61 -25.86
N ASN A 243 46.52 -22.96 -26.28
CA ASN A 243 46.55 -21.56 -26.73
C ASN A 243 46.22 -20.56 -25.60
N VAL A 244 47.00 -19.48 -25.55
CA VAL A 244 46.72 -18.28 -24.75
C VAL A 244 45.76 -17.40 -25.58
N PRO A 245 44.61 -16.95 -25.04
CA PRO A 245 43.74 -16.04 -25.76
C PRO A 245 44.48 -14.72 -26.02
N ASP A 246 44.67 -14.41 -27.30
CA ASP A 246 45.44 -13.26 -27.77
C ASP A 246 44.77 -11.93 -27.34
N ALA A 247 45.57 -10.99 -26.85
CA ALA A 247 45.09 -9.74 -26.25
C ALA A 247 44.28 -8.83 -27.22
N MET A 248 44.34 -9.10 -28.53
CA MET A 248 43.64 -8.33 -29.56
C MET A 248 42.23 -8.81 -29.93
N ALA A 249 41.76 -9.97 -29.42
CA ALA A 249 40.42 -10.49 -29.72
C ALA A 249 39.34 -10.09 -28.69
N MET A 250 39.59 -9.07 -27.86
CA MET A 250 38.72 -8.66 -26.75
C MET A 250 37.51 -7.77 -27.13
N SER A 251 37.27 -7.51 -28.42
CA SER A 251 36.21 -6.57 -28.87
C SER A 251 34.80 -7.15 -28.96
N ALA A 252 34.56 -8.40 -28.55
CA ALA A 252 33.20 -8.96 -28.50
C ALA A 252 33.04 -9.88 -27.29
N ARG A 253 33.17 -9.34 -26.08
CA ARG A 253 32.75 -10.08 -24.88
C ARG A 253 31.27 -9.80 -24.61
N GLU A 254 30.47 -10.87 -24.67
CA GLU A 254 29.17 -10.92 -24.02
C GLU A 254 29.31 -10.43 -22.58
N PRO A 255 28.30 -9.73 -22.02
CA PRO A 255 28.38 -9.16 -20.68
C PRO A 255 28.75 -10.26 -19.68
N LEU A 256 29.81 -10.01 -18.91
CA LEU A 256 30.28 -10.92 -17.86
C LEU A 256 29.21 -11.03 -16.78
N VAL A 257 28.34 -12.04 -16.87
CA VAL A 257 27.35 -12.34 -15.84
C VAL A 257 28.04 -13.19 -14.77
N LEU A 258 28.54 -12.53 -13.73
CA LEU A 258 29.05 -13.20 -12.54
C LEU A 258 27.86 -13.73 -11.73
N SER A 259 27.80 -15.04 -11.53
CA SER A 259 26.88 -15.71 -10.61
C SER A 259 27.66 -16.40 -9.49
N THR A 260 26.94 -16.95 -8.53
CA THR A 260 27.52 -17.54 -7.32
C THR A 260 28.43 -18.75 -7.58
N ASN A 261 28.36 -19.33 -8.78
CA ASN A 261 29.16 -20.48 -9.21
C ASN A 261 30.11 -20.15 -10.38
N THR A 262 30.27 -18.87 -10.75
CA THR A 262 31.15 -18.49 -11.87
C THR A 262 32.55 -18.19 -11.38
N PHE A 263 33.54 -18.71 -12.10
CA PHE A 263 34.94 -18.40 -11.91
C PHE A 263 35.34 -17.29 -12.87
N MET A 264 36.24 -16.40 -12.43
CA MET A 264 36.87 -15.43 -13.32
C MET A 264 38.18 -16.04 -13.82
N ASP A 265 38.25 -16.32 -15.12
CA ASP A 265 39.45 -16.85 -15.76
C ASP A 265 40.34 -15.70 -16.25
N LEU A 266 41.58 -15.69 -15.78
CA LEU A 266 42.60 -14.71 -16.15
C LEU A 266 43.70 -15.37 -17.01
N PRO A 267 44.22 -14.65 -18.03
CA PRO A 267 45.32 -15.13 -18.84
C PRO A 267 46.59 -15.31 -18.00
N ALA A 268 47.51 -16.16 -18.46
CA ALA A 268 48.76 -16.46 -17.75
C ALA A 268 49.60 -15.17 -17.57
N GLY A 269 49.99 -14.89 -16.31
CA GLY A 269 50.77 -13.70 -15.95
C GLY A 269 49.95 -12.43 -15.66
N ALA A 270 48.62 -12.51 -15.63
CA ALA A 270 47.78 -11.39 -15.21
C ALA A 270 47.64 -11.31 -13.68
N ASP A 271 47.80 -10.10 -13.16
CA ASP A 271 47.61 -9.79 -11.74
C ASP A 271 46.14 -9.43 -11.44
N PHE A 272 45.66 -9.84 -10.27
CA PHE A 272 44.33 -9.55 -9.78
C PHE A 272 44.39 -8.91 -8.39
N GLU A 273 43.72 -7.77 -8.22
CA GLU A 273 43.63 -7.05 -6.95
C GLU A 273 42.16 -6.71 -6.64
N TRP A 274 41.70 -7.10 -5.44
CA TRP A 274 40.40 -6.68 -4.93
C TRP A 274 40.44 -5.21 -4.55
N LYS A 275 39.70 -4.35 -5.26
CA LYS A 275 39.42 -2.98 -4.82
C LYS A 275 38.12 -2.94 -4.04
N GLU A 276 38.22 -2.77 -2.72
CA GLU A 276 37.06 -2.54 -1.86
C GLU A 276 36.44 -1.19 -2.21
N ILE A 277 35.15 -1.18 -2.59
CA ILE A 277 34.40 0.06 -2.80
C ILE A 277 34.16 0.66 -1.41
N ARG A 278 35.00 1.62 -1.01
CA ARG A 278 34.66 2.49 0.11
C ARG A 278 33.56 3.42 -0.38
N ALA A 279 32.37 3.29 0.18
CA ALA A 279 31.30 4.24 -0.04
C ALA A 279 31.82 5.63 0.36
N ALA A 280 32.03 6.50 -0.62
CA ALA A 280 32.22 7.91 -0.35
C ALA A 280 30.91 8.42 0.30
N PRO A 281 30.96 9.15 1.42
CA PRO A 281 29.77 9.84 1.89
C PRO A 281 29.24 10.71 0.75
N TRP A 282 27.94 10.59 0.49
CA TRP A 282 27.23 11.35 -0.52
C TRP A 282 27.64 12.82 -0.45
N PRO A 283 27.95 13.49 -1.57
CA PRO A 283 28.38 14.88 -1.53
C PRO A 283 27.22 15.73 -0.99
N SER A 284 27.32 16.17 0.26
CA SER A 284 26.54 17.29 0.75
C SER A 284 26.96 18.49 -0.10
N THR A 285 26.02 19.02 -0.85
CA THR A 285 26.14 20.29 -1.56
C THR A 285 26.70 21.36 -0.62
N ALA A 286 27.95 21.76 -0.83
CA ALA A 286 28.53 22.97 -0.28
C ALA A 286 29.42 23.60 -1.35
N LEU A 287 29.08 24.85 -1.66
CA LEU A 287 29.74 25.80 -2.57
C LEU A 287 31.26 25.93 -2.29
N PRO A 288 32.04 26.40 -3.26
CA PRO A 288 33.49 26.48 -3.12
C PRO A 288 33.85 27.61 -2.15
N ALA A 289 34.67 27.31 -1.15
CA ALA A 289 35.37 28.30 -0.36
C ALA A 289 36.85 27.91 -0.25
N ASP A 290 37.68 28.93 -0.43
CA ASP A 290 39.10 28.91 -0.71
C ASP A 290 40.01 28.23 0.33
N ALA A 291 41.14 27.76 -0.21
CA ALA A 291 42.51 27.81 0.30
C ALA A 291 42.78 27.84 1.82
N GLY A 292 43.59 26.86 2.26
CA GLY A 292 44.68 27.15 3.20
C GLY A 292 44.75 26.30 4.47
N SER A 293 45.93 25.73 4.68
CA SER A 293 46.55 25.32 5.95
C SER A 293 46.20 23.95 6.56
N GLU A 294 47.30 23.20 6.62
CA GLU A 294 47.69 22.11 7.51
C GLU A 294 47.08 22.05 8.93
N HIS A 295 47.07 20.79 9.42
CA HIS A 295 46.96 20.31 10.81
C HIS A 295 45.57 19.89 11.31
N ALA A 296 45.34 18.57 11.41
CA ALA A 296 45.06 17.82 12.66
C ALA A 296 44.85 16.31 12.35
N PRO A 297 44.56 15.42 13.33
CA PRO A 297 45.54 14.73 14.17
C PRO A 297 45.54 13.19 13.99
N ARG A 298 46.61 12.55 14.49
CA ARG A 298 46.79 11.09 14.58
C ARG A 298 45.69 10.45 15.43
N CYS A 299 44.93 9.50 14.87
CA CYS A 299 44.13 8.54 15.63
C CYS A 299 44.91 7.25 15.89
N ALA A 300 44.93 6.85 17.16
CA ALA A 300 45.73 5.79 17.73
C ALA A 300 45.38 4.40 17.18
N ARG A 301 46.44 3.63 16.91
CA ARG A 301 46.42 2.24 16.42
C ARG A 301 46.36 1.29 17.62
N ALA A 302 45.21 0.67 17.87
CA ALA A 302 45.12 -0.45 18.82
C ALA A 302 45.59 -1.75 18.13
N ARG A 303 46.83 -2.18 18.39
CA ARG A 303 47.33 -3.52 18.05
C ARG A 303 46.72 -4.54 19.03
N ARG A 304 46.05 -5.58 18.51
CA ARG A 304 45.87 -6.84 19.25
C ARG A 304 46.99 -7.80 18.83
N GLU A 305 47.91 -8.06 19.75
CA GLU A 305 48.91 -9.11 19.61
C GLU A 305 48.30 -10.46 20.06
N HIS A 306 48.37 -11.46 19.19
CA HIS A 306 48.04 -12.84 19.52
C HIS A 306 49.22 -13.48 20.28
N GLY A 307 49.03 -13.71 21.58
CA GLY A 307 49.96 -14.49 22.40
C GLY A 307 49.92 -15.97 22.06
N ARG A 308 51.05 -16.50 21.55
CA ARG A 308 51.40 -17.92 21.57
C ARG A 308 51.60 -18.35 23.03
N ARG A 309 50.97 -19.46 23.45
CA ARG A 309 51.39 -20.21 24.65
C ARG A 309 52.49 -21.21 24.26
N PRO A 310 53.59 -21.31 25.01
CA PRO A 310 54.48 -22.46 24.90
C PRO A 310 54.02 -23.60 25.82
N GLN A 311 54.19 -24.81 25.29
CA GLN A 311 54.33 -26.15 25.90
C GLN A 311 53.64 -26.44 27.24
#